data_AF-A0A939WJJ7-F1
#
_entry.id   AF-A0A939WJJ7-F1
#
_cell.length_a   1.000
_cell.length_b   1.000
_cell.length_c   1.000
_cell.angle_alpha   90.00
_cell.angle_beta   90.00
_cell.angle_gamma   90.00
#
_symmetry.space_group_name_H-M   'P 1'
#
loop_
_entity.id
_entity.type
_entity.pdbx_description
1 polymer ?
#
loop_
_entity_poly.entity_id
_entity_poly.type
_entity_poly.pdbx_seq_one_letter_code
_entity_poly.pdbx_strand_id
1 'polypeptide(L)'
;MIPSDFVISAVSINDLDTSLLQDQTTGIFNFDDIASSFAQNPREANVKTMMLLQGDDDIPVSVVTGQECKVCNVPLNNFSLFTDHYADCLKKIGLLACIFENERIKYLLDVKQAISHITGGMADGGVL
;
A
#
# COMPACT_ATOMS: atom_id res chain seq x y z
N MET A 1 -5.43 -0.94 5.40
CA MET A 1 -6.60 -0.04 5.50
C MET A 1 -6.20 1.26 4.83
N ILE A 2 -7.08 1.88 4.03
CA ILE A 2 -6.79 3.15 3.35
C ILE A 2 -7.81 4.19 3.84
N PRO A 3 -7.40 5.38 4.31
CA PRO A 3 -8.34 6.41 4.76
C PRO A 3 -9.17 6.94 3.58
N SER A 4 -10.46 7.21 3.83
CA SER A 4 -11.44 7.60 2.80
C SER A 4 -11.09 8.89 2.07
N ASP A 5 -10.50 9.86 2.77
CA ASP A 5 -10.13 11.17 2.23
C ASP A 5 -9.06 11.08 1.11
N PHE A 6 -8.37 9.95 1.00
CA PHE A 6 -7.32 9.73 -0.01
C PHE A 6 -7.77 8.82 -1.16
N VAL A 7 -9.00 8.30 -1.13
CA VAL A 7 -9.55 7.41 -2.17
C VAL A 7 -10.52 8.20 -3.05
N ILE A 8 -10.11 8.47 -4.29
CA ILE A 8 -10.96 9.13 -5.30
C ILE A 8 -12.08 8.18 -5.75
N SER A 9 -11.76 6.91 -5.95
CA SER A 9 -12.71 5.88 -6.36
C SER A 9 -12.19 4.49 -5.97
N ALA A 10 -13.11 3.57 -5.67
CA ALA A 10 -12.81 2.16 -5.47
C ALA A 10 -13.81 1.31 -6.26
N VAL A 11 -13.31 0.39 -7.08
CA VAL A 11 -14.12 -0.46 -7.97
C VAL A 11 -13.70 -1.92 -7.80
N SER A 12 -14.70 -2.80 -7.64
CA SER A 12 -14.49 -4.25 -7.64
C SER A 12 -14.39 -4.79 -9.06
N ILE A 13 -13.38 -5.60 -9.33
CA ILE A 13 -13.07 -6.18 -10.63
C ILE A 13 -12.95 -7.70 -10.48
N ASN A 14 -13.71 -8.45 -11.29
CA ASN A 14 -13.75 -9.91 -11.21
C ASN A 14 -12.74 -10.60 -12.15
N ASP A 15 -12.36 -9.95 -13.26
CA ASP A 15 -11.57 -10.58 -14.34
C ASP A 15 -10.26 -9.82 -14.66
N LEU A 16 -9.59 -9.25 -13.64
CA LEU A 16 -8.32 -8.56 -13.85
C LEU A 16 -7.14 -9.55 -13.81
N ASP A 17 -6.47 -9.72 -14.95
CA ASP A 17 -5.19 -10.41 -15.00
C ASP A 17 -4.09 -9.51 -14.42
N THR A 18 -3.64 -9.84 -13.22
CA THR A 18 -2.61 -9.09 -12.49
C THR A 18 -1.22 -9.24 -13.09
N SER A 19 -0.99 -10.22 -13.97
CA SER A 19 0.27 -10.34 -14.71
C SER A 19 0.48 -9.18 -15.70
N LEU A 20 -0.61 -8.54 -16.14
CA LEU A 20 -0.56 -7.36 -17.02
C LEU A 20 -0.18 -6.06 -16.28
N LEU A 21 -0.15 -6.08 -14.94
CA LEU A 21 0.20 -4.93 -14.10
C LEU A 21 1.69 -4.84 -13.77
N GLN A 22 2.52 -5.73 -14.35
CA GLN A 22 3.96 -5.74 -14.12
C GLN A 22 4.67 -4.53 -14.75
N ASP A 23 4.03 -3.87 -15.72
CA ASP A 23 4.56 -2.67 -16.35
C ASP A 23 4.16 -1.41 -15.54
N GLN A 24 5.05 -1.03 -14.62
CA GLN A 24 4.88 0.10 -13.69
C GLN A 24 4.78 1.47 -14.38
N THR A 25 4.96 1.52 -15.71
CA THR A 25 4.81 2.73 -16.54
C THR A 25 3.36 3.21 -16.66
N THR A 26 2.39 2.34 -16.35
CA THR A 26 0.95 2.64 -16.44
C THR A 26 0.39 3.44 -15.26
N GLY A 27 1.17 3.62 -14.19
CA GLY A 27 0.71 4.25 -12.93
C GLY A 27 -0.25 3.37 -12.12
N ILE A 28 -0.38 2.09 -12.49
CA ILE A 28 -1.18 1.09 -11.78
C ILE A 28 -0.23 0.12 -11.08
N PHE A 29 -0.39 -0.02 -9.76
CA PHE A 29 0.49 -0.83 -8.91
C PHE A 29 -0.27 -1.98 -8.25
N ASN A 30 0.35 -3.15 -8.18
CA ASN A 30 -0.17 -4.26 -7.38
C ASN A 30 0.15 -4.01 -5.89
N PHE A 31 -0.88 -3.70 -5.11
CA PHE A 31 -0.77 -3.44 -3.68
C PHE A 31 -0.39 -4.68 -2.88
N ASP A 32 -0.69 -5.89 -3.38
CA ASP A 32 -0.32 -7.11 -2.67
C ASP A 32 1.21 -7.29 -2.66
N ASP A 33 1.89 -6.89 -3.75
CA ASP A 33 3.35 -6.86 -3.82
C ASP A 33 3.92 -5.81 -2.85
N ILE A 34 3.29 -4.64 -2.77
CA ILE A 34 3.66 -3.60 -1.80
C ILE A 34 3.50 -4.15 -0.37
N ALA A 35 2.35 -4.73 -0.05
CA ALA A 35 2.05 -5.26 1.28
C ALA A 35 2.96 -6.43 1.67
N SER A 36 3.39 -7.26 0.72
CA SER A 36 4.28 -8.41 0.95
C SER A 36 5.65 -8.02 1.53
N SER A 37 6.07 -6.76 1.32
CA SER A 37 7.31 -6.23 1.90
C SER A 37 7.22 -6.05 3.42
N PHE A 38 6.01 -6.01 4.00
CA PHE A 38 5.76 -5.70 5.41
C PHE A 38 5.00 -6.80 6.16
N ALA A 39 4.29 -7.66 5.42
CA ALA A 39 3.44 -8.70 5.96
C ALA A 39 3.55 -9.98 5.12
N GLN A 40 3.19 -11.12 5.72
CA GLN A 40 3.09 -12.36 4.95
C GLN A 40 2.07 -12.23 3.81
N ASN A 41 2.41 -12.82 2.66
CA ASN A 41 1.58 -12.81 1.47
C ASN A 41 0.13 -13.17 1.81
N PRO A 42 -0.82 -12.25 1.61
CA PRO A 42 -2.20 -12.53 1.92
C PRO A 42 -2.79 -13.52 0.91
N ARG A 43 -3.77 -14.32 1.33
CA ARG A 43 -4.47 -15.29 0.47
C ARG A 43 -5.25 -14.55 -0.60
N GLU A 44 -5.05 -14.87 -1.87
CA GLU A 44 -5.78 -14.29 -3.00
C GLU A 44 -7.31 -14.44 -2.81
N ALA A 45 -8.06 -13.34 -2.96
CA ALA A 45 -9.51 -13.30 -2.92
C ALA A 45 -10.10 -13.36 -4.33
N ASN A 46 -11.35 -13.84 -4.44
CA ASN A 46 -12.06 -13.97 -5.70
C ASN A 46 -12.44 -12.61 -6.35
N VAL A 47 -12.41 -11.53 -5.56
CA VAL A 47 -12.76 -10.18 -6.01
C VAL A 47 -11.55 -9.29 -5.82
N LYS A 48 -11.07 -8.70 -6.92
CA LYS A 48 -9.98 -7.73 -6.87
C LYS A 48 -10.56 -6.33 -6.68
N THR A 49 -9.88 -5.49 -5.93
CA THR A 49 -10.30 -4.09 -5.73
C THR A 49 -9.26 -3.18 -6.35
N MET A 50 -9.69 -2.31 -7.26
CA MET A 50 -8.88 -1.21 -7.76
C MET A 50 -9.25 0.07 -6.99
N MET A 51 -8.26 0.80 -6.52
CA MET A 51 -8.41 2.06 -5.80
C MET A 51 -7.58 3.13 -6.50
N LEU A 52 -8.23 4.24 -6.82
CA LEU A 52 -7.55 5.44 -7.32
C LEU A 52 -7.25 6.34 -6.12
N LEU A 53 -5.97 6.60 -5.88
CA LEU A 53 -5.51 7.43 -4.78
C LEU A 53 -5.24 8.86 -5.28
N GLN A 54 -5.62 9.83 -4.46
CA GLN A 54 -5.31 11.22 -4.72
C GLN A 54 -3.82 11.47 -4.46
N GLY A 55 -3.11 11.92 -5.49
CA GLY A 55 -1.71 12.36 -5.39
C GLY A 55 -1.60 13.88 -5.28
N ASP A 56 -0.48 14.35 -4.73
CA ASP A 56 -0.09 15.77 -4.76
C ASP A 56 0.36 16.22 -6.16
N ASP A 57 0.73 15.26 -7.03
CA ASP A 57 1.16 15.48 -8.41
C ASP A 57 -0.02 15.21 -9.37
N ASP A 58 -0.01 15.78 -10.57
CA ASP A 58 -1.06 15.60 -11.61
C ASP A 58 -1.28 14.14 -12.06
N ILE A 59 -0.46 13.19 -11.59
CA ILE A 59 -0.55 11.77 -11.91
C ILE A 59 -1.17 11.03 -10.72
N PRO A 60 -2.43 10.61 -10.82
CA PRO A 60 -3.07 9.84 -9.77
C PRO A 60 -2.45 8.44 -9.68
N VAL A 61 -2.23 7.96 -8.46
CA VAL A 61 -1.71 6.61 -8.21
C VAL A 61 -2.88 5.63 -8.18
N SER A 62 -2.85 4.63 -9.05
CA SER A 62 -3.85 3.55 -9.02
C SER A 62 -3.23 2.33 -8.34
N VAL A 63 -3.95 1.72 -7.40
CA VAL A 63 -3.53 0.47 -6.77
C VAL A 63 -4.57 -0.62 -6.96
N VAL A 64 -4.13 -1.85 -7.18
CA VAL A 64 -4.96 -3.04 -7.31
C VAL A 64 -4.58 -4.00 -6.20
N THR A 65 -5.55 -4.55 -5.49
CA THR A 65 -5.33 -5.62 -4.51
C THR A 65 -6.22 -6.81 -4.83
N GLY A 66 -5.68 -8.00 -4.69
CA GLY A 66 -6.42 -9.25 -4.67
C GLY A 66 -7.09 -9.52 -3.33
N GLN A 67 -7.15 -8.53 -2.43
CA GLN A 67 -7.80 -8.64 -1.12
C GLN A 67 -9.11 -7.87 -1.08
N GLU A 68 -10.00 -8.31 -0.19
CA GLU A 68 -11.17 -7.52 0.18
C GLU A 68 -10.70 -6.21 0.83
N CYS A 69 -10.96 -5.09 0.16
CA CYS A 69 -10.62 -3.79 0.69
C CYS A 69 -11.86 -3.08 1.24
N LYS A 70 -11.74 -2.60 2.48
CA LYS A 70 -12.77 -1.78 3.13
C LYS A 70 -12.21 -0.40 3.41
N VAL A 71 -12.84 0.61 2.80
CA VAL A 71 -12.61 2.01 3.13
C VAL A 71 -13.22 2.29 4.51
N CYS A 72 -12.48 2.95 5.39
CA CYS A 72 -12.87 3.13 6.78
C CYS A 72 -12.24 4.39 7.37
N ASN A 73 -12.91 4.96 8.36
CA ASN A 73 -12.40 6.08 9.14
C ASN A 73 -11.77 5.53 10.42
N VAL A 74 -10.47 5.75 10.60
CA VAL A 74 -9.74 5.34 11.81
C VAL A 74 -9.13 6.57 12.47
N PRO A 75 -9.42 6.80 13.76
CA PRO A 75 -8.76 7.85 14.52
C PRO A 75 -7.25 7.61 14.59
N LEU A 76 -6.45 8.62 14.19
CA LEU A 76 -4.99 8.51 14.19
C LEU A 76 -4.39 8.35 15.60
N ASN A 77 -5.10 8.80 16.63
CA ASN A 77 -4.69 8.63 18.04
C ASN A 77 -4.64 7.16 18.50
N ASN A 78 -5.23 6.24 17.73
CA ASN A 78 -5.16 4.82 18.02
C ASN A 78 -3.85 4.20 17.50
N PHE A 79 -3.10 4.89 16.65
CA PHE A 79 -1.84 4.40 16.11
C PHE A 79 -0.66 4.82 16.99
N SER A 80 0.26 3.88 17.21
CA SER A 80 1.54 4.12 17.86
C SER A 80 2.61 4.33 16.81
N LEU A 81 3.45 5.35 17.02
CA LEU A 81 4.65 5.56 16.22
C LEU A 81 5.74 4.56 16.61
N PHE A 82 6.60 4.21 15.66
CA PHE A 82 7.79 3.43 15.93
C PHE A 82 8.80 4.25 16.73
N THR A 83 9.64 3.55 17.51
CA THR A 83 10.73 4.22 18.24
C THR A 83 11.69 4.88 17.26
N ASP A 84 12.36 5.96 17.69
CA ASP A 84 13.29 6.73 16.85
C ASP A 84 14.35 5.85 16.17
N HIS A 85 14.77 4.77 16.85
CA HIS A 85 15.73 3.80 16.32
C HIS A 85 15.28 3.13 15.02
N TYR A 86 13.99 2.84 14.87
CA TYR A 86 13.43 2.19 13.67
C TYR A 86 12.67 3.16 12.76
N ALA A 87 12.23 4.31 13.30
CA ALA A 87 11.36 5.25 12.60
C ALA A 87 11.93 5.69 11.25
N ASP A 88 13.23 6.00 11.17
CA ASP A 88 13.85 6.47 9.92
C ASP A 88 13.91 5.37 8.85
N CYS A 89 14.20 4.13 9.25
CA CYS A 89 14.23 2.99 8.34
C CYS A 89 12.81 2.67 7.83
N LEU A 90 11.84 2.63 8.73
CA LEU A 90 10.46 2.28 8.42
C LEU A 90 9.76 3.36 7.58
N LYS A 91 10.04 4.64 7.84
CA LYS A 91 9.52 5.73 7.00
C LYS A 91 10.07 5.68 5.57
N LYS A 92 11.34 5.31 5.36
CA LYS A 92 11.92 5.18 4.01
C LYS A 92 11.19 4.15 3.13
N ILE A 93 10.70 3.09 3.76
CA ILE A 93 9.93 2.04 3.09
C ILE A 93 8.41 2.34 3.10
N GLY A 94 7.98 3.48 3.63
CA GLY A 94 6.57 3.92 3.62
C GLY A 94 5.73 3.44 4.82
N LEU A 95 6.33 2.89 5.87
CA LEU A 95 5.62 2.48 7.07
C LEU A 95 5.65 3.58 8.15
N LEU A 96 4.49 4.16 8.45
CA LEU A 96 4.38 5.33 9.31
C LEU A 96 4.09 5.00 10.76
N ALA A 97 3.13 4.09 10.99
CA ALA A 97 2.66 3.74 12.32
C ALA A 97 2.02 2.35 12.34
N CYS A 98 1.79 1.81 13.53
CA CYS A 98 1.02 0.58 13.68
C CYS A 98 0.11 0.61 14.92
N ILE A 99 -0.89 -0.26 14.93
CA ILE A 99 -1.72 -0.54 16.10
C ILE A 99 -1.88 -2.05 16.22
N PHE A 100 -1.85 -2.54 17.46
CA PHE A 100 -2.23 -3.90 17.78
C PHE A 100 -3.65 -3.92 18.36
N GLU A 101 -4.60 -4.51 17.63
CA GLU A 101 -6.00 -4.55 18.01
C GLU A 101 -6.60 -5.89 17.58
N ASN A 102 -7.39 -6.52 18.46
CA ASN A 102 -8.05 -7.81 18.19
C ASN A 102 -7.06 -8.89 17.70
N GLU A 103 -5.91 -9.00 18.37
CA GLU A 103 -4.84 -9.96 18.03
C GLU A 103 -4.24 -9.77 16.63
N ARG A 104 -4.46 -8.61 16.00
CA ARG A 104 -3.95 -8.28 14.67
C ARG A 104 -3.14 -6.99 14.71
N ILE A 105 -2.04 -6.98 13.96
CA ILE A 105 -1.30 -5.75 13.68
C ILE A 105 -1.95 -5.08 12.47
N LYS A 106 -2.24 -3.78 12.59
CA LYS A 106 -2.65 -2.94 11.47
C LYS A 106 -1.55 -1.92 11.21
N TYR A 107 -1.19 -1.77 9.95
CA TYR A 107 -0.16 -0.85 9.51
C TYR A 107 -0.79 0.39 8.86
N LEU A 108 -0.24 1.55 9.18
CA LEU A 108 -0.49 2.79 8.46
C LEU A 108 0.66 2.99 7.47
N LEU A 109 0.32 2.95 6.17
CA LEU A 109 1.27 3.01 5.07
C LEU A 109 1.12 4.32 4.31
N ASP A 110 2.24 4.96 4.02
CA ASP A 110 2.38 5.93 2.95
C ASP A 110 2.59 5.15 1.64
N VAL A 111 1.52 5.05 0.86
CA VAL A 111 1.52 4.27 -0.39
C VAL A 111 2.46 4.89 -1.43
N LYS A 112 2.58 6.22 -1.48
CA LYS A 112 3.46 6.90 -2.44
C LYS A 112 4.92 6.61 -2.12
N GLN A 113 5.30 6.72 -0.85
CA GLN A 113 6.65 6.40 -0.40
C GLN A 113 6.98 4.91 -0.60
N ALA A 114 6.04 4.01 -0.30
CA ALA A 114 6.22 2.57 -0.49
C ALA A 114 6.42 2.22 -1.98
N ILE A 115 5.61 2.81 -2.88
CA ILE A 115 5.80 2.67 -4.33
C ILE A 115 7.17 3.20 -4.75
N SER A 116 7.53 4.43 -4.33
CA SER A 116 8.83 5.03 -4.67
C SER A 116 10.01 4.19 -4.20
N HIS A 117 9.89 3.50 -3.06
CA HIS A 117 10.93 2.61 -2.56
C HIS A 117 11.09 1.37 -3.46
N ILE A 118 9.97 0.74 -3.84
CA ILE A 118 9.95 -0.45 -4.68
C ILE A 118 10.42 -0.15 -6.11
N THR A 119 9.98 0.97 -6.68
CA THR A 119 10.36 1.37 -8.05
C THR A 119 11.75 2.00 -8.10
N GLY A 120 12.14 2.76 -7.07
CA GLY A 120 13.44 3.41 -6.96
C GLY A 120 14.59 2.45 -6.67
N GLY A 121 14.32 1.35 -5.95
CA GLY A 121 15.29 0.27 -5.70
C GLY A 121 15.70 -0.51 -6.95
N MET A 122 15.01 -0.35 -8.09
CA MET A 122 15.44 -0.91 -9.38
C MET A 122 16.40 0.01 -10.16
N ALA A 123 16.49 1.30 -9.82
CA ALA A 123 17.41 2.23 -10.49
C ALA A 123 18.83 2.19 -9.90
N ASP A 124 18.96 1.86 -8.61
CA ASP A 124 20.24 1.62 -7.96
C ASP A 124 20.40 0.13 -7.68
N GLY A 125 21.16 -0.55 -8.53
CA GLY A 125 21.68 -1.92 -8.30
C GLY A 125 22.65 -1.98 -7.12
N GLY A 126 22.19 -1.60 -5.93
CA GLY A 126 22.88 -1.71 -4.66
C GLY A 126 22.47 -3.00 -3.97
N VAL A 127 23.31 -4.02 -4.17
CA VAL A 127 23.35 -5.26 -3.38
C VAL A 127 23.21 -4.96 -1.88
N LEU A 128 22.23 -5.59 -1.23
CA LEU A 128 22.27 -5.86 0.22
C LEU A 128 23.29 -6.97 0.50
#